data_AF-A0A7C7IJL4-F1
#
_entry.id   AF-A0A7C7IJL4-F1
#
_cell.length_a   1.000
_cell.length_b   1.000
_cell.length_c   1.000
_cell.angle_alpha   90.00
_cell.angle_beta   90.00
_cell.angle_gamma   90.00
#
_symmetry.space_group_name_H-M   'P 1'
#
loop_
_entity.id
_entity.type
_entity.pdbx_description
1 polymer ?
#
loop_
_entity_poly.entity_id
_entity_poly.type
_entity_poly.pdbx_seq_one_letter_code
_entity_poly.pdbx_strand_id
1 'polypeptide(L)'
;MPQIIRPVPFNNMIYVGDGPTDVPCFSLVMQNGGKTIAVYESKDTNAFNECYRLVVESKRADVMCPADYSKGSQLYLALFKMVENISDKITENLTDLKNQGVIQSPKHIN
;
A
#
# COMPACT_ATOMS: atom_id res chain seq x y z
N MET A 1 3.65 19.44 -4.06
CA MET A 1 2.44 19.19 -4.87
C MET A 1 1.28 18.88 -3.94
N PRO A 2 0.19 19.66 -3.97
CA PRO A 2 -1.04 19.35 -3.22
C PRO A 2 -1.53 17.92 -3.50
N GLN A 3 -2.09 17.25 -2.48
CA GLN A 3 -2.57 15.86 -2.60
C GLN A 3 -3.53 15.67 -3.77
N ILE A 4 -4.44 16.63 -3.98
CA ILE A 4 -5.53 16.57 -4.96
C ILE A 4 -5.03 16.57 -6.41
N ILE A 5 -3.85 17.15 -6.69
CA ILE A 5 -3.32 17.22 -8.06
C ILE A 5 -2.29 16.12 -8.36
N ARG A 6 -2.09 15.16 -7.43
CA ARG A 6 -1.20 14.03 -7.69
C ARG A 6 -1.83 13.06 -8.70
N PRO A 7 -1.07 12.61 -9.71
CA PRO A 7 -1.55 11.56 -10.63
C PRO A 7 -1.94 10.28 -9.90
N VAL A 8 -1.20 9.93 -8.84
CA VAL A 8 -1.50 8.82 -7.95
C VAL A 8 -1.56 9.37 -6.51
N PRO A 9 -2.73 9.34 -5.86
CA PRO A 9 -2.86 9.65 -4.43
C PRO A 9 -2.09 8.67 -3.55
N PHE A 10 -1.50 9.14 -2.44
CA PHE A 10 -0.71 8.28 -1.55
C PHE A 10 -1.51 7.14 -0.92
N ASN A 11 -2.77 7.39 -0.57
CA ASN A 11 -3.67 6.37 -0.04
C ASN A 11 -3.99 5.25 -1.05
N ASN A 12 -3.65 5.45 -2.33
CA ASN A 12 -3.76 4.44 -3.38
C ASN A 12 -2.39 3.79 -3.69
N MET A 13 -1.36 4.03 -2.88
CA MET A 13 -0.02 3.47 -3.06
C MET A 13 0.21 2.29 -2.12
N ILE A 14 0.90 1.28 -2.63
CA ILE A 14 1.53 0.22 -1.86
C ILE A 14 3.02 0.30 -2.15
N TYR A 15 3.84 0.39 -1.11
CA TYR A 15 5.30 0.42 -1.22
C TYR A 15 5.89 -0.85 -0.63
N VAL A 16 6.76 -1.52 -1.40
CA VAL A 16 7.45 -2.74 -0.99
C VAL A 16 8.95 -2.44 -0.97
N GLY A 17 9.63 -2.72 0.15
CA GLY A 17 11.06 -2.48 0.32
C GLY A 17 11.70 -3.53 1.23
N ASP A 18 13.02 -3.68 1.18
CA ASP A 18 13.73 -4.81 1.77
C ASP A 18 14.75 -4.41 2.85
N GLY A 19 14.88 -3.12 3.17
CA GLY A 19 15.87 -2.72 4.16
C GLY A 19 15.83 -1.29 4.68
N PRO A 20 16.88 -0.88 5.41
CA PRO A 20 16.99 0.43 6.04
C PRO A 20 16.99 1.59 5.06
N THR A 21 17.45 1.37 3.82
CA THR A 21 17.48 2.41 2.77
C THR A 21 16.09 2.89 2.41
N ASP A 22 15.07 2.05 2.61
CA ASP A 22 13.68 2.32 2.26
C ASP A 22 12.88 2.96 3.41
N VAL A 23 13.48 3.08 4.59
CA VAL A 23 12.89 3.73 5.77
C VAL A 23 12.24 5.09 5.48
N PRO A 24 12.87 6.00 4.71
CA PRO A 24 12.25 7.28 4.36
C PRO A 24 11.00 7.08 3.49
N CYS A 25 11.03 6.13 2.56
CA CYS A 25 9.90 5.82 1.68
C CYS A 25 8.74 5.19 2.45
N PHE A 26 9.01 4.23 3.33
CA PHE A 26 7.99 3.65 4.19
C PHE A 26 7.29 4.72 5.04
N SER A 27 8.08 5.56 5.71
CA SER A 27 7.56 6.64 6.56
C SER A 27 6.70 7.61 5.75
N LEU A 28 7.17 8.02 4.56
CA LEU A 28 6.45 8.96 3.71
C LEU A 28 5.11 8.39 3.23
N VAL A 29 5.10 7.15 2.74
CA VAL A 29 3.88 6.52 2.21
C VAL A 29 2.87 6.30 3.33
N MET A 30 3.31 5.73 4.46
CA MET A 30 2.46 5.43 5.61
C MET A 30 1.87 6.70 6.26
N GLN A 31 2.67 7.76 6.43
CA GLN A 31 2.18 9.05 6.96
C GLN A 31 1.10 9.69 6.07
N ASN A 32 1.08 9.37 4.78
CA ASN A 32 0.11 9.90 3.83
C ASN A 32 -1.03 8.90 3.52
N GLY A 33 -1.19 7.86 4.34
CA GLY A 33 -2.29 6.91 4.28
C GLY A 33 -2.12 5.78 3.26
N GLY A 34 -0.97 5.67 2.61
CA GLY A 34 -0.61 4.53 1.78
C GLY A 34 -0.25 3.29 2.60
N LYS A 35 0.00 2.18 1.91
CA LYS A 35 0.36 0.90 2.53
C LYS A 35 1.81 0.54 2.26
N THR A 36 2.40 -0.20 3.19
CA THR A 36 3.82 -0.52 3.19
C THR A 36 4.06 -1.98 3.58
N ILE A 37 4.91 -2.67 2.83
CA ILE A 37 5.31 -4.04 3.10
C ILE A 37 6.84 -4.09 3.15
N ALA A 38 7.40 -4.50 4.28
CA ALA A 38 8.80 -4.81 4.37
C ALA A 38 9.01 -6.29 3.99
N VAL A 39 9.94 -6.57 3.08
CA VAL A 39 10.26 -7.94 2.66
C VAL A 39 11.64 -8.37 3.12
N TYR A 40 11.84 -9.67 3.30
CA TYR A 40 13.12 -10.25 3.70
C TYR A 40 13.35 -11.62 3.07
N GLU A 41 14.60 -12.04 2.91
CA GLU A 41 14.92 -13.39 2.49
C GLU A 41 14.59 -14.39 3.62
N SER A 42 13.74 -15.37 3.32
CA SER A 42 13.20 -16.35 4.26
C SER A 42 14.27 -17.15 5.03
N LYS A 43 15.43 -17.37 4.41
CA LYS A 43 16.54 -18.14 4.98
C LYS A 43 17.61 -17.27 5.64
N ASP A 44 17.45 -15.95 5.62
CA ASP A 44 18.39 -15.00 6.21
C ASP A 44 17.82 -14.43 7.51
N THR A 45 18.31 -14.95 8.64
CA THR A 45 17.92 -14.48 9.97
C THR A 45 18.30 -13.02 10.23
N ASN A 46 19.37 -12.52 9.63
CA ASN A 46 19.77 -11.12 9.79
C ASN A 46 18.78 -10.21 9.05
N ALA A 47 18.38 -10.57 7.84
CA ALA A 47 17.35 -9.88 7.08
C ALA A 47 16.00 -9.90 7.83
N PHE A 48 15.63 -11.04 8.43
CA PHE A 48 14.44 -11.13 9.28
C PHE A 48 14.51 -10.15 10.46
N ASN A 49 15.61 -10.14 11.21
CA ASN A 49 15.77 -9.28 12.39
C ASN A 49 15.71 -7.79 12.02
N GLU A 50 16.29 -7.42 10.88
CA GLU A 50 16.23 -6.07 10.35
C GLU A 50 14.79 -5.68 9.98
N CYS A 51 14.09 -6.54 9.25
CA CYS A 51 12.70 -6.35 8.89
C CYS A 51 11.81 -6.25 10.14
N TYR A 52 12.02 -7.11 11.13
CA TYR A 52 11.32 -7.09 12.41
C TYR A 52 11.52 -5.78 13.16
N ARG A 53 12.76 -5.27 13.24
CA ARG A 53 13.07 -3.96 13.82
C ARG A 53 12.34 -2.83 13.09
N LEU A 54 12.25 -2.89 11.76
CA LEU A 54 11.58 -1.87 10.95
C LEU A 54 10.07 -1.85 11.20
N VAL A 55 9.43 -3.02 11.19
CA VAL A 55 7.96 -3.14 11.28
C VAL A 55 7.47 -3.06 12.72
N VAL A 56 8.04 -3.89 13.60
CA VAL A 56 7.51 -4.09 14.95
C VAL A 56 8.07 -3.07 15.94
N GLU A 57 9.39 -2.90 15.97
CA GLU A 57 10.03 -2.02 16.97
C GLU A 57 9.90 -0.54 16.59
N SER A 58 10.12 -0.23 15.30
CA SER A 58 10.15 1.15 14.82
C SER A 58 8.80 1.64 14.29
N LYS A 59 7.81 0.74 14.10
CA LYS A 59 6.50 1.01 13.49
C LYS A 59 6.61 1.78 12.17
N ARG A 60 7.56 1.40 11.32
CA ARG A 60 7.85 2.13 10.08
C ARG A 60 7.20 1.52 8.85
N ALA A 61 6.72 0.28 8.90
CA ALA A 61 5.91 -0.32 7.84
C ALA A 61 4.69 -1.06 8.43
N ASP A 62 3.67 -1.35 7.62
CA ASP A 62 2.43 -1.99 8.07
C ASP A 62 2.61 -3.48 8.35
N VAL A 63 3.32 -4.19 7.46
CA VAL A 63 3.50 -5.65 7.55
C VAL A 63 4.89 -6.07 7.07
N MET A 64 5.35 -7.23 7.56
CA MET A 64 6.54 -7.91 7.06
C MET A 64 6.19 -9.25 6.41
N CYS A 65 6.83 -9.59 5.30
CA CYS A 65 6.61 -10.84 4.58
C CYS A 65 7.94 -11.40 4.02
N PRO A 66 8.11 -12.72 3.91
CA PRO A 66 9.18 -13.27 3.09
C PRO A 66 9.07 -12.77 1.65
N ALA A 67 10.20 -12.58 0.96
CA ALA A 67 10.29 -12.15 -0.44
C ALA A 67 9.89 -13.25 -1.44
N ASP A 68 8.85 -14.01 -1.13
CA ASP A 68 8.26 -15.02 -1.98
C ASP A 68 7.05 -14.44 -2.72
N TYR A 69 7.19 -14.16 -4.01
CA TYR A 69 6.15 -13.57 -4.85
C TYR A 69 5.22 -14.63 -5.49
N SER A 70 5.40 -15.91 -5.17
CA SER A 70 4.59 -16.98 -5.75
C SER A 70 3.12 -16.89 -5.31
N LYS A 71 2.22 -17.39 -6.16
CA LYS A 71 0.78 -17.40 -5.86
C LYS A 71 0.51 -18.19 -4.58
N GLY A 72 -0.21 -17.57 -3.66
CA GLY A 72 -0.58 -18.17 -2.37
C GLY A 72 0.45 -17.97 -1.25
N SER A 73 1.60 -17.35 -1.55
CA SER A 73 2.55 -16.93 -0.51
C SER A 73 1.95 -15.84 0.38
N GLN A 74 2.59 -15.58 1.53
CA GLN A 74 2.18 -14.51 2.44
C GLN A 74 2.20 -13.14 1.75
N LEU A 75 3.27 -12.83 1.00
CA LEU A 75 3.42 -11.57 0.29
C LEU A 75 2.34 -11.41 -0.79
N TYR A 76 2.05 -12.48 -1.54
CA TYR A 76 0.98 -12.49 -2.54
C TYR A 76 -0.38 -12.16 -1.91
N LEU A 77 -0.73 -12.83 -0.81
CA LEU A 77 -2.00 -12.61 -0.12
C LEU A 77 -2.11 -11.19 0.45
N ALA A 78 -1.03 -10.68 1.05
CA ALA A 78 -0.97 -9.32 1.58
C ALA A 78 -1.15 -8.27 0.48
N LEU A 79 -0.40 -8.38 -0.61
CA LEU A 79 -0.50 -7.48 -1.77
C LEU A 79 -1.92 -7.49 -2.35
N PHE A 80 -2.47 -8.68 -2.60
CA PHE A 80 -3.79 -8.81 -3.19
C PHE A 80 -4.87 -8.17 -2.30
N LYS A 81 -4.80 -8.40 -0.98
CA LYS A 81 -5.74 -7.80 -0.04
C LYS A 81 -5.60 -6.28 0.05
N MET A 82 -4.38 -5.75 0.01
CA MET A 82 -4.15 -4.31 -0.01
C MET A 82 -4.71 -3.66 -1.28
N VAL A 83 -4.53 -4.28 -2.44
CA VAL A 83 -5.11 -3.80 -3.71
C VAL A 83 -6.63 -3.80 -3.65
N GLU A 84 -7.24 -4.90 -3.18
CA GLU A 84 -8.69 -5.01 -3.01
C GLU A 84 -9.23 -3.88 -2.12
N ASN A 85 -8.61 -3.65 -0.96
CA ASN A 85 -9.02 -2.57 -0.06
C ASN A 85 -8.91 -1.17 -0.70
N ILE A 86 -7.87 -0.93 -1.51
CA ILE A 86 -7.72 0.34 -2.24
C ILE A 86 -8.83 0.47 -3.29
N SER A 87 -9.12 -0.59 -4.05
CA SER A 87 -10.19 -0.61 -5.05
C SER A 87 -11.57 -0.37 -4.43
N ASP A 88 -11.86 -0.98 -3.28
CA ASP A 88 -13.10 -0.78 -2.54
C ASP A 88 -13.23 0.69 -2.12
N LYS A 89 -12.16 1.27 -1.57
CA LYS A 89 -12.17 2.67 -1.12
C LYS A 89 -12.35 3.65 -2.28
N ILE A 90 -11.75 3.39 -3.43
CA ILE A 90 -11.95 4.20 -4.64
C ILE A 90 -13.42 4.13 -5.08
N THR A 91 -14.01 2.94 -5.11
CA THR A 91 -15.42 2.73 -5.49
C THR A 91 -16.38 3.45 -4.55
N GLU A 92 -16.16 3.33 -3.24
CA GLU A 92 -16.93 4.02 -2.20
C GLU A 92 -16.89 5.53 -2.41
N ASN A 93 -15.68 6.12 -2.53
CA ASN A 93 -15.51 7.55 -2.73
C ASN A 93 -16.19 8.05 -4.01
N LEU A 94 -16.09 7.32 -5.12
CA LEU A 94 -16.76 7.68 -6.38
C LEU A 94 -18.28 7.60 -6.25
N THR A 95 -18.79 6.62 -5.50
CA THR A 95 -20.22 6.47 -5.23
C THR A 95 -20.74 7.63 -4.38
N ASP A 96 -20.00 8.02 -3.34
CA ASP A 96 -20.36 9.15 -2.49
C ASP A 96 -20.37 10.46 -3.26
N LEU A 97 -19.36 10.71 -4.09
CA LEU A 97 -19.30 11.91 -4.93
C LEU A 97 -20.45 11.96 -5.96
N LYS A 98 -20.87 10.80 -6.48
CA LYS A 98 -22.06 10.70 -7.32
C LYS A 98 -23.33 11.01 -6.55
N ASN A 99 -23.49 10.46 -5.34
CA ASN A 99 -24.66 10.70 -4.47
C ASN A 99 -24.76 12.17 -4.04
N GLN A 100 -23.62 12.84 -3.87
CA GLN A 100 -23.54 14.28 -3.58
C GLN A 100 -23.74 15.18 -4.82
N GLY A 101 -23.93 14.59 -6.01
CA GLY A 101 -24.13 15.32 -7.26
C GLY A 101 -22.88 16.00 -7.83
N VAL A 102 -21.69 15.66 -7.31
CA VAL A 102 -20.39 16.26 -7.73
C VAL A 102 -19.93 15.68 -9.07
N ILE A 103 -20.30 14.44 -9.38
CA ILE A 103 -19.92 13.75 -10.63
C ILE A 103 -21.19 13.31 -11.37
N GLN A 104 -21.32 13.68 -12.65
CA GLN A 104 -22.43 13.21 -13.49
C GLN A 104 -22.21 11.77 -13.95
N SER A 105 -23.30 11.01 -14.05
CA SER A 105 -23.25 9.65 -14.63
C SER A 105 -22.72 9.70 -16.07
N PRO A 106 -21.89 8.71 -16.50
CA PRO A 106 -21.48 8.60 -17.89
C PRO A 106 -22.71 8.58 -18.79
N LYS A 107 -22.80 9.52 -19.72
CA LYS A 107 -23.85 9.52 -20.74
C LYS A 107 -23.40 8.56 -21.84
N HIS A 108 -24.23 7.57 -22.14
CA HIS A 108 -24.04 6.81 -23.39
C HIS A 108 -24.14 7.79 -24.56
N ILE A 109 -23.11 7.79 -25.41
CA ILE A 109 -23.13 8.51 -26.67
C ILE A 109 -23.84 7.57 -27.66
N ASN A 110 -25.03 7.97 -28.11
CA ASN A 110 -25.76 7.29 -29.18
C ASN A 110 -25.06 7.47 -30.52
#